data_AF-A0AAW1P8T4-F1
#
_entry.id   AF-A0AAW1P8T4-F1
#
_cell.length_a   1.000
_cell.length_b   1.000
_cell.length_c   1.000
_cell.angle_alpha   90.00
_cell.angle_beta   90.00
_cell.angle_gamma   90.00
#
_symmetry.space_group_name_H-M   'P 1'
#
loop_
_entity.id
_entity.type
_entity.pdbx_description
1 polymer ?
#
loop_
_entity_poly.entity_id
_entity_poly.type
_entity_poly.pdbx_seq_one_letter_code
_entity_poly.pdbx_strand_id
1 'polypeptide(L)'
;MAKALKLTAAAFGLGAGGYAGQAYYHVYHAEQEQSRHERLVRSHADAVSSLQASIQKNEAQAEMLLRQRHQQLQSVAEVDKQLTAAREEVLRLEDDRNAKETELRQTEAKAIELRTSTSKVQQDLQQKQQAVTAAQQAIKQAQQQVVAARSQLNPLNHPLVKELMSR
;
A
#
# COMPACT_ATOMS: atom_id res chain seq x y z
N MET A 1 50.72 -15.98 -115.85
CA MET A 1 49.43 -15.75 -115.14
C MET A 1 49.56 -16.14 -113.67
N ALA A 2 50.07 -15.26 -112.79
CA ALA A 2 50.24 -15.61 -111.36
C ALA A 2 50.19 -14.42 -110.38
N LYS A 3 49.63 -13.26 -110.80
CA LYS A 3 49.55 -12.05 -109.97
C LYS A 3 48.13 -11.67 -109.52
N ALA A 4 47.08 -12.24 -110.15
CA ALA A 4 45.70 -11.95 -109.78
C ALA A 4 45.18 -12.80 -108.60
N LEU A 5 45.80 -13.96 -108.31
CA LEU A 5 45.32 -14.90 -107.28
C LEU A 5 45.75 -14.55 -105.84
N LYS A 6 46.72 -13.65 -105.66
CA LYS A 6 47.23 -13.27 -104.32
C LYS A 6 46.52 -12.06 -103.71
N LEU A 7 45.88 -11.22 -104.51
CA LEU A 7 45.13 -10.05 -104.04
C LEU A 7 43.70 -10.39 -103.58
N THR A 8 43.07 -11.42 -104.17
CA THR A 8 41.75 -11.90 -103.76
C THR A 8 41.77 -12.74 -102.47
N ALA A 9 42.86 -13.48 -102.21
CA ALA A 9 43.04 -14.20 -100.94
C ALA A 9 43.30 -13.26 -99.76
N ALA A 10 43.98 -12.12 -99.99
CA ALA A 10 44.22 -11.10 -98.96
C ALA A 10 42.96 -10.29 -98.63
N ALA A 11 42.08 -10.04 -99.61
CA ALA A 11 40.82 -9.30 -99.40
C ALA A 11 39.75 -10.15 -98.68
N PHE A 12 39.65 -11.45 -98.97
CA PHE A 12 38.74 -12.36 -98.25
C PHE A 12 39.27 -12.74 -96.85
N GLY A 13 40.59 -12.76 -96.65
CA GLY A 13 41.19 -12.98 -95.32
C GLY A 13 40.94 -11.83 -94.34
N LEU A 14 40.85 -10.58 -94.82
CA LEU A 14 40.57 -9.40 -94.00
C LEU A 14 39.06 -9.17 -93.76
N GLY A 15 38.19 -9.56 -94.71
CA GLY A 15 36.74 -9.44 -94.56
C GLY A 15 36.10 -10.46 -93.61
N ALA A 16 36.56 -11.71 -93.64
CA ALA A 16 36.05 -12.77 -92.75
C ALA A 16 36.66 -12.73 -91.35
N GLY A 17 37.94 -12.33 -91.22
CA GLY A 17 38.62 -12.19 -89.92
C GLY A 17 38.07 -11.03 -89.07
N GLY A 18 37.66 -9.92 -89.71
CA GLY A 18 37.03 -8.78 -89.04
C GLY A 18 35.63 -9.10 -88.49
N TYR A 19 34.79 -9.78 -89.27
CA TYR A 19 33.44 -10.18 -88.84
C TYR A 19 33.47 -11.24 -87.73
N ALA A 20 34.35 -12.24 -87.83
CA ALA A 20 34.51 -13.25 -86.77
C ALA A 20 35.08 -12.64 -85.47
N GLY A 21 36.04 -11.72 -85.57
CA GLY A 21 36.59 -11.01 -84.41
C GLY A 21 35.60 -10.05 -83.75
N GLN A 22 34.78 -9.35 -84.55
CA GLN A 22 33.76 -8.44 -84.05
C GLN A 22 32.60 -9.21 -83.40
N ALA A 23 32.14 -10.31 -83.99
CA ALA A 23 31.14 -11.19 -83.39
C ALA A 23 31.66 -11.84 -82.08
N TYR A 24 32.92 -12.29 -82.06
CA TYR A 24 33.56 -12.82 -80.85
C TYR A 24 33.67 -11.77 -79.74
N TYR A 25 34.00 -10.53 -80.08
CA TYR A 25 34.06 -9.42 -79.14
C TYR A 25 32.69 -9.09 -78.53
N HIS A 26 31.62 -9.11 -79.34
CA HIS A 26 30.26 -8.91 -78.87
C HIS A 26 29.79 -10.05 -77.95
N VAL A 27 30.10 -11.31 -78.27
CA VAL A 27 29.79 -12.46 -77.41
C VAL A 27 30.58 -12.37 -76.09
N TYR A 28 31.87 -12.05 -76.14
CA TYR A 28 32.71 -11.90 -74.94
C TYR A 28 32.22 -10.79 -73.99
N HIS A 29 31.82 -9.64 -74.53
CA HIS A 29 31.23 -8.56 -73.72
C HIS A 29 29.86 -8.94 -73.16
N ALA A 30 29.01 -9.60 -73.95
CA ALA A 30 27.73 -10.10 -73.47
C ALA A 30 27.88 -11.14 -72.34
N GLU A 31 28.88 -12.03 -72.43
CA GLU A 31 29.21 -12.99 -71.37
C GLU A 31 29.77 -12.30 -70.11
N GLN A 32 30.57 -11.24 -70.26
CA GLN A 32 31.01 -10.41 -69.13
C GLN A 32 29.84 -9.68 -68.46
N GLU A 33 28.95 -9.07 -69.25
CA GLU A 33 27.77 -8.38 -68.73
C GLU A 33 26.82 -9.37 -68.02
N GLN A 34 26.58 -10.54 -68.61
CA GLN A 34 25.81 -11.61 -67.98
C GLN A 34 26.45 -12.01 -66.64
N SER A 35 27.76 -12.25 -66.60
CA SER A 35 28.47 -12.60 -65.37
C SER A 35 28.38 -11.50 -64.30
N ARG A 36 28.38 -10.22 -64.70
CA ARG A 36 28.19 -9.08 -63.78
C ARG A 36 26.76 -9.05 -63.25
N HIS A 37 25.77 -9.23 -64.11
CA HIS A 37 24.36 -9.27 -63.71
C HIS A 37 24.07 -10.48 -62.80
N GLU A 38 24.64 -11.65 -63.08
CA GLU A 38 24.50 -12.82 -62.20
C GLU A 38 25.11 -12.57 -60.80
N ARG A 39 26.28 -11.91 -60.72
CA ARG A 39 26.87 -11.52 -59.43
C ARG A 39 26.00 -10.50 -58.69
N LEU A 40 25.45 -9.51 -59.39
CA LEU A 40 24.52 -8.54 -58.81
C LEU A 40 23.26 -9.22 -58.28
N VAL A 41 22.65 -10.11 -59.07
CA VAL A 41 21.48 -10.89 -58.65
C VAL A 41 21.78 -11.73 -57.41
N ARG A 42 22.94 -12.42 -57.37
CA ARG A 42 23.36 -13.17 -56.17
C ARG A 42 23.55 -12.25 -54.95
N SER A 43 24.23 -11.11 -55.11
CA SER A 43 24.42 -10.15 -54.01
C SER A 43 23.10 -9.57 -53.51
N HIS A 44 22.14 -9.31 -54.40
CA HIS A 44 20.81 -8.85 -54.03
C HIS A 44 20.00 -9.96 -53.36
N ALA A 45 20.10 -11.22 -53.83
CA ALA A 45 19.46 -12.35 -53.20
C ALA A 45 19.97 -12.58 -51.76
N ASP A 46 21.29 -12.49 -51.56
CA ASP A 46 21.90 -12.59 -50.23
C ASP A 46 21.43 -11.44 -49.32
N ALA A 47 21.42 -10.20 -49.84
CA ALA A 47 20.92 -9.04 -49.11
C ALA A 47 19.43 -9.18 -48.73
N VAL A 48 18.58 -9.62 -49.64
CA VAL A 48 17.16 -9.88 -49.38
C VAL A 48 17.00 -10.95 -48.30
N SER A 49 17.76 -12.06 -48.36
CA SER A 49 17.70 -13.10 -47.34
C SER A 49 18.09 -12.58 -45.96
N SER A 50 19.13 -11.75 -45.88
CA SER A 50 19.60 -11.14 -44.63
C SER A 50 18.58 -10.16 -44.05
N LEU A 51 17.95 -9.36 -44.91
CA LEU A 51 16.91 -8.42 -44.51
C LEU A 51 15.65 -9.15 -44.04
N GLN A 52 15.23 -10.23 -44.72
CA GLN A 52 14.11 -11.06 -44.29
C GLN A 52 14.37 -11.70 -42.92
N ALA A 53 15.57 -12.24 -42.69
CA ALA A 53 15.95 -12.78 -41.39
C ALA A 53 15.93 -11.70 -40.30
N SER A 54 16.40 -10.48 -40.61
CA SER A 54 16.35 -9.34 -39.69
C SER A 54 14.92 -8.89 -39.40
N ILE A 55 14.03 -8.87 -40.39
CA ILE A 55 12.61 -8.53 -40.22
C ILE A 55 11.95 -9.55 -39.28
N GLN A 56 12.12 -10.84 -39.55
CA GLN A 56 11.55 -11.90 -38.70
C GLN A 56 12.04 -11.81 -37.26
N LYS A 57 13.33 -11.51 -37.05
CA LYS A 57 13.90 -11.33 -35.71
C LYS A 57 13.28 -10.11 -35.00
N ASN A 58 13.14 -9.00 -35.72
CA ASN A 58 12.55 -7.78 -35.16
C ASN A 58 11.05 -7.95 -34.86
N GLU A 59 10.30 -8.65 -35.70
CA GLU A 59 8.90 -8.99 -35.47
C GLU A 59 8.73 -9.88 -34.24
N ALA A 60 9.55 -10.93 -34.12
CA ALA A 60 9.55 -11.80 -32.93
C ALA A 60 9.88 -11.03 -31.64
N GLN A 61 10.84 -10.10 -31.70
CA GLN A 61 11.18 -9.24 -30.57
C GLN A 61 10.05 -8.26 -30.24
N ALA A 62 9.39 -7.68 -31.25
CA ALA A 62 8.26 -6.78 -31.07
C ALA A 62 7.09 -7.52 -30.40
N GLU A 63 6.76 -8.73 -30.84
CA GLU A 63 5.73 -9.57 -30.20
C GLU A 63 6.07 -9.89 -28.74
N MET A 64 7.32 -10.24 -28.44
CA MET A 64 7.77 -10.48 -27.07
C MET A 64 7.57 -9.25 -26.19
N LEU A 65 7.99 -8.08 -26.66
CA LEU A 65 7.84 -6.81 -25.95
C LEU A 65 6.36 -6.45 -25.74
N LEU A 66 5.49 -6.71 -26.73
CA LEU A 66 4.05 -6.49 -26.60
C LEU A 66 3.44 -7.39 -25.52
N ARG A 67 3.81 -8.68 -25.48
CA ARG A 67 3.35 -9.61 -24.44
C ARG A 67 3.85 -9.18 -23.06
N GLN A 68 5.12 -8.81 -22.94
CA GLN A 68 5.69 -8.32 -21.69
C GLN A 68 5.00 -7.04 -21.21
N ARG A 69 4.74 -6.09 -22.11
CA ARG A 69 3.98 -4.87 -21.80
C ARG A 69 2.58 -5.20 -21.29
N HIS A 70 1.89 -6.16 -21.92
CA HIS A 70 0.56 -6.56 -21.48
C HIS A 70 0.58 -7.15 -20.06
N GLN A 71 1.54 -8.03 -19.76
CA GLN A 71 1.73 -8.58 -18.41
C GLN A 71 2.05 -7.49 -17.38
N GLN A 72 2.91 -6.53 -17.73
CA GLN A 72 3.22 -5.40 -16.86
C GLN A 72 1.98 -4.54 -16.57
N LEU A 73 1.15 -4.26 -17.57
CA LEU A 73 -0.10 -3.51 -17.36
C LEU A 73 -1.07 -4.25 -16.45
N GLN A 74 -1.19 -5.58 -16.57
CA GLN A 74 -1.99 -6.39 -15.65
C GLN A 74 -1.45 -6.34 -14.23
N SER A 75 -0.13 -6.43 -14.06
CA SER A 75 0.52 -6.33 -12.75
C SER A 75 0.31 -4.95 -12.12
N VAL A 76 0.41 -3.87 -12.89
CA VAL A 76 0.15 -2.51 -12.40
C VAL A 76 -1.29 -2.37 -11.96
N ALA A 77 -2.25 -2.83 -12.77
CA ALA A 77 -3.66 -2.78 -12.42
C ALA A 77 -3.99 -3.56 -11.13
N GLU A 78 -3.31 -4.68 -10.89
CA GLU A 78 -3.46 -5.45 -9.66
C GLU A 78 -2.88 -4.70 -8.44
N VAL A 79 -1.71 -4.08 -8.58
CA VAL A 79 -1.11 -3.25 -7.53
C VAL A 79 -2.00 -2.04 -7.23
N ASP A 80 -2.60 -1.40 -8.23
CA ASP A 80 -3.51 -0.27 -8.04
C ASP A 80 -4.77 -0.66 -7.25
N LYS A 81 -5.32 -1.86 -7.50
CA LYS A 81 -6.44 -2.40 -6.71
C LYS A 81 -6.04 -2.62 -5.27
N GLN A 82 -4.88 -3.24 -5.04
CA GLN A 82 -4.38 -3.49 -3.68
C GLN A 82 -4.11 -2.18 -2.93
N LEU A 83 -3.56 -1.17 -3.61
CA LEU A 83 -3.34 0.16 -3.05
C LEU A 83 -4.66 0.85 -2.67
N THR A 84 -5.69 0.71 -3.52
CA THR A 84 -7.02 1.27 -3.24
C THR A 84 -7.64 0.61 -2.01
N ALA A 85 -7.63 -0.72 -1.94
CA ALA A 85 -8.12 -1.47 -0.78
C ALA A 85 -7.36 -1.12 0.50
N ALA A 86 -6.03 -0.97 0.42
CA ALA A 86 -5.21 -0.57 1.56
C ALA A 86 -5.55 0.84 2.06
N ARG A 87 -5.85 1.78 1.15
CA ARG A 87 -6.29 3.15 1.53
C ARG A 87 -7.64 3.14 2.22
N GLU A 88 -8.59 2.36 1.72
CA GLU A 88 -9.91 2.20 2.36
C GLU A 88 -9.76 1.61 3.77
N GLU A 89 -8.89 0.62 3.93
CA GLU A 89 -8.60 0.01 5.23
C GLU A 89 -7.94 1.00 6.21
N VAL A 90 -7.03 1.84 5.74
CA VAL A 90 -6.43 2.91 6.57
C VAL A 90 -7.50 3.87 7.06
N LEU A 91 -8.38 4.35 6.17
CA LEU A 91 -9.49 5.25 6.56
C LEU A 91 -10.40 4.60 7.60
N ARG A 92 -10.74 3.32 7.41
CA ARG A 92 -11.56 2.54 8.37
C ARG A 92 -10.88 2.45 9.73
N LEU A 93 -9.58 2.17 9.77
CA LEU A 93 -8.80 2.09 11.01
C LEU A 93 -8.67 3.45 11.71
N GLU A 94 -8.57 4.54 10.95
CA GLU A 94 -8.57 5.90 11.50
C GLU A 94 -9.91 6.24 12.16
N ASP A 95 -11.03 5.89 11.51
CA ASP A 95 -12.37 6.06 12.07
C ASP A 95 -12.56 5.23 13.34
N ASP A 96 -12.15 3.96 13.32
CA ASP A 96 -12.21 3.07 14.50
C ASP A 96 -11.36 3.62 15.66
N ARG A 97 -10.17 4.13 15.38
CA ARG A 97 -9.31 4.78 16.37
C ARG A 97 -10.01 5.99 16.99
N ASN A 98 -10.59 6.87 16.17
CA ASN A 98 -11.29 8.07 16.65
C ASN A 98 -12.51 7.72 17.51
N ALA A 99 -13.26 6.69 17.12
CA ALA A 99 -14.37 6.16 17.90
C ALA A 99 -13.90 5.64 19.27
N LYS A 100 -12.81 4.87 19.29
CA LYS A 100 -12.22 4.33 20.53
C LYS A 100 -11.65 5.41 21.44
N GLU A 101 -11.00 6.44 20.89
CA GLU A 101 -10.55 7.60 21.68
C GLU A 101 -11.72 8.34 22.31
N THR A 102 -12.84 8.47 21.60
CA THR A 102 -14.06 9.09 22.12
C THR A 102 -14.66 8.26 23.26
N GLU A 103 -14.75 6.94 23.10
CA GLU A 103 -15.21 6.00 24.13
C GLU A 103 -14.33 6.05 25.39
N LEU A 104 -13.01 6.13 25.21
CA LEU A 104 -12.05 6.27 26.31
C LEU A 104 -12.29 7.56 27.10
N ARG A 105 -12.39 8.71 26.42
CA ARG A 105 -12.67 10.00 27.07
C ARG A 105 -13.99 10.01 27.84
N GLN A 106 -15.04 9.40 27.28
CA GLN A 106 -16.32 9.26 27.98
C GLN A 106 -16.20 8.38 29.22
N THR A 107 -15.43 7.30 29.14
CA THR A 107 -15.20 6.39 30.27
C THR A 107 -14.38 7.06 31.37
N GLU A 108 -13.33 7.82 31.01
CA GLU A 108 -12.55 8.62 31.95
C GLU A 108 -13.43 9.66 32.66
N ALA A 109 -14.28 10.38 31.92
CA ALA A 109 -15.21 11.34 32.49
C ALA A 109 -16.16 10.68 33.51
N LYS A 110 -16.75 9.53 33.17
CA LYS A 110 -17.60 8.75 34.08
C LYS A 110 -16.84 8.26 35.31
N ALA A 111 -15.59 7.83 35.15
CA ALA A 111 -14.77 7.38 36.27
C ALA A 111 -14.46 8.53 37.25
N ILE A 112 -14.18 9.73 36.72
CA ILE A 112 -13.99 10.94 37.52
C ILE A 112 -15.29 11.29 38.27
N GLU A 113 -16.43 11.28 37.58
CA GLU A 113 -17.73 11.55 38.19
C GLU A 113 -18.05 10.58 39.35
N LEU A 114 -17.84 9.27 39.13
CA LEU A 114 -18.03 8.25 40.16
C LEU A 114 -17.09 8.44 41.35
N ARG A 115 -15.83 8.82 41.10
CA ARG A 115 -14.86 9.12 42.16
C ARG A 115 -15.29 10.32 42.98
N THR A 116 -15.75 11.39 42.34
CA THR A 116 -16.29 12.58 43.02
C THR A 116 -17.53 12.24 43.84
N SER A 117 -18.46 11.45 43.28
CA SER A 117 -19.66 10.99 43.99
C SER A 117 -19.30 10.16 45.22
N THR A 118 -18.36 9.23 45.08
CA THR A 118 -17.87 8.40 46.19
C THR A 118 -17.23 9.24 47.29
N SER A 119 -16.44 10.25 46.93
CA SER A 119 -15.84 11.17 47.91
C SER A 119 -16.90 11.95 48.69
N LYS A 120 -17.97 12.42 48.02
CA LYS A 120 -19.11 13.08 48.70
C LYS A 120 -19.81 12.14 49.67
N VAL A 121 -20.11 10.90 49.24
CA VAL A 121 -20.75 9.89 50.10
C VAL A 121 -19.87 9.56 51.31
N GLN A 122 -18.55 9.50 51.14
CA GLN A 122 -17.61 9.28 52.25
C GLN A 122 -17.61 10.45 53.26
N GLN A 123 -17.65 11.70 52.77
CA GLN A 123 -17.76 12.88 53.62
C GLN A 123 -19.09 12.88 54.40
N ASP A 124 -20.20 12.61 53.73
CA ASP A 124 -21.52 12.51 54.36
C ASP A 124 -21.54 11.40 55.42
N LEU A 125 -20.97 10.22 55.10
CA LEU A 125 -20.86 9.12 56.05
C LEU A 125 -20.09 9.54 57.31
N GLN A 126 -18.95 10.22 57.15
CA GLN A 126 -18.15 10.70 58.28
C GLN A 126 -18.92 11.72 59.13
N GLN A 127 -19.63 12.66 58.51
CA GLN A 127 -20.48 13.62 59.23
C GLN A 127 -21.60 12.92 60.00
N LYS A 128 -22.27 11.94 59.38
CA LYS A 128 -23.33 11.17 60.04
C LYS A 128 -22.78 10.33 61.20
N GLN A 129 -21.61 9.73 61.05
CA GLN A 129 -20.94 9.01 62.15
C GLN A 129 -20.67 9.93 63.34
N GLN A 130 -20.12 11.13 63.09
CA GLN A 130 -19.90 12.14 64.14
C GLN A 130 -21.19 12.56 64.82
N ALA A 131 -22.26 12.80 64.04
CA ALA A 131 -23.57 13.15 64.58
C ALA A 131 -24.17 12.03 65.44
N VAL A 132 -24.04 10.77 65.02
CA VAL A 132 -24.48 9.61 65.81
C VAL A 132 -23.71 9.52 67.12
N THR A 133 -22.38 9.69 67.09
CA THR A 133 -21.56 9.68 68.32
C THR A 133 -21.97 10.80 69.28
N ALA A 134 -22.18 12.02 68.78
CA ALA A 134 -22.63 13.15 69.58
C ALA A 134 -24.03 12.90 70.18
N ALA A 135 -24.97 12.37 69.39
CA ALA A 135 -26.30 12.02 69.85
C ALA A 135 -26.26 10.93 70.95
N GLN A 136 -25.41 9.90 70.78
CA GLN A 136 -25.20 8.87 71.80
C GLN A 136 -24.65 9.45 73.12
N GLN A 137 -23.72 10.41 73.04
CA GLN A 137 -23.21 11.11 74.23
C GLN A 137 -24.31 11.95 74.91
N ALA A 138 -25.11 12.68 74.14
CA ALA A 138 -26.23 13.46 74.66
C ALA A 138 -27.28 12.58 75.34
N ILE A 139 -27.61 11.42 74.76
CA ILE A 139 -28.52 10.44 75.37
C ILE A 139 -27.96 9.93 76.70
N LYS A 140 -26.67 9.59 76.77
CA LYS A 140 -26.02 9.16 78.03
C LYS A 140 -26.08 10.24 79.11
N GLN A 141 -25.80 11.50 78.75
CA GLN A 141 -25.88 12.64 79.68
C GLN A 141 -27.32 12.87 80.17
N ALA A 142 -28.31 12.82 79.27
CA ALA A 142 -29.72 12.94 79.63
C ALA A 142 -30.15 11.80 80.57
N GLN A 143 -29.71 10.57 80.31
CA GLN A 143 -29.96 9.43 81.21
C GLN A 143 -29.36 9.66 82.60
N GLN A 144 -28.12 10.16 82.69
CA GLN A 144 -27.48 10.49 83.97
C GLN A 144 -28.26 11.58 84.73
N GLN A 145 -28.72 12.62 84.03
CA GLN A 145 -29.55 13.68 84.62
C GLN A 145 -30.89 13.14 85.14
N VAL A 146 -31.54 12.25 84.37
CA VAL A 146 -32.79 11.60 84.81
C VAL A 146 -32.56 10.74 86.05
N VAL A 147 -31.48 9.97 86.11
CA VAL A 147 -31.12 9.17 87.29
C VAL A 147 -30.87 10.07 88.51
N ALA A 148 -30.13 11.18 88.33
CA ALA A 148 -29.87 12.15 89.39
C ALA A 148 -31.16 12.84 89.87
N ALA A 149 -32.06 13.24 88.97
CA ALA A 149 -33.34 13.83 89.34
C ALA A 149 -34.24 12.83 90.08
N ARG A 150 -34.27 11.55 89.65
CA ARG A 150 -35.02 10.49 90.34
C ARG A 150 -34.48 10.21 91.75
N SER A 151 -33.16 10.29 91.95
CA SER A 151 -32.58 10.06 93.29
C SER A 151 -32.90 11.20 94.26
N GLN A 152 -33.08 12.42 93.77
CA GLN A 152 -33.55 13.59 94.54
C GLN A 152 -35.05 13.56 94.84
N LEU A 153 -35.86 12.99 93.95
CA LEU A 153 -37.31 12.81 94.14
C LEU A 153 -37.66 11.70 95.13
N ASN A 154 -36.71 10.86 95.53
CA ASN A 154 -36.93 9.87 96.59
C ASN A 154 -37.06 10.59 97.95
N PRO A 155 -38.23 10.59 98.60
CA PRO A 155 -38.48 11.36 99.82
C PRO A 155 -37.55 10.96 100.99
N LEU A 156 -36.99 9.74 100.97
CA LEU A 156 -36.00 9.27 101.95
C LEU A 156 -34.62 9.94 101.79
N ASN A 157 -34.34 10.54 100.63
CA ASN A 157 -33.10 11.28 100.35
C ASN A 157 -33.25 12.80 100.50
N HIS A 158 -34.46 13.29 100.80
CA HIS A 158 -34.69 14.72 101.03
C HIS A 158 -33.92 15.19 102.27
N PRO A 159 -33.19 16.32 102.22
CA PRO A 159 -32.32 16.76 103.32
C PRO A 159 -33.07 16.89 104.66
N LEU A 160 -34.31 17.40 104.64
CA LEU A 160 -35.17 17.48 105.83
C LEU A 160 -35.52 16.11 106.44
N VAL A 161 -35.67 15.05 105.63
CA VAL A 161 -36.01 13.69 106.13
C VAL A 161 -34.74 13.00 106.63
N LYS A 162 -33.60 13.21 105.98
CA LYS A 162 -32.30 12.73 106.46
C LYS A 162 -31.92 13.34 107.82
N GLU A 163 -32.13 14.63 108.03
CA GLU A 163 -31.94 15.27 109.35
C GLU A 163 -32.90 14.71 110.41
N LEU A 164 -34.12 14.32 110.03
CA LEU A 164 -35.09 13.73 110.96
C LEU A 164 -34.75 12.28 111.32
N MET A 165 -34.17 11.50 110.40
CA MET A 165 -33.78 10.10 110.62
C MET A 165 -32.37 9.92 111.23
N SER A 166 -31.58 10.98 111.34
CA SER A 166 -30.23 10.97 111.93
C SER A 166 -30.15 11.51 113.36
N ARG A 167 -31.31 11.75 113.98
CA ARG A 167 -31.49 11.90 115.43
C ARG A 167 -31.99 10.58 116.03
#